data_AF-A0A8X6QDI9-F1
#
_entry.id   AF-A0A8X6QDI9-F1
#
_cell.length_a   1.000
_cell.length_b   1.000
_cell.length_c   1.000
_cell.angle_alpha   90.00
_cell.angle_beta   90.00
_cell.angle_gamma   90.00
#
_symmetry.space_group_name_H-M   'P 1'
#
loop_
_entity.id
_entity.type
_entity.pdbx_description
1 polymer ?
#
loop_
_entity_poly.entity_id
_entity_poly.type
_entity_poly.pdbx_seq_one_letter_code
_entity_poly.pdbx_strand_id
1 'polypeptide(L)'
;MPIYYCLILKRKLIQARPFCLVAELAARQHQTASPPNVTVRLPTVNINTFYGEIEEFHSFWERFENCIDKNESLSQNDKHVFLRGYLDAKAKRLVDGISITADTFTMTKEILKSKYGNKDKIIQAHLDYLENLTPIKDLSPSALNELYMDCNRRLQALDALGEKTQSYGRILAPKILRTFPHEICRNWVVT
;
A
#
# COMPACT_ATOMS: atom_id res chain seq x y z
N MET A 1 12.86 -12.90 19.27
CA MET A 1 14.11 -12.52 18.56
C MET A 1 13.94 -12.40 17.02
N PRO A 2 12.94 -11.66 16.50
CA PRO A 2 13.05 -11.07 15.14
C PRO A 2 12.75 -9.55 15.07
N ILE A 3 12.20 -8.96 16.13
CA ILE A 3 11.85 -7.53 16.21
C ILE A 3 13.11 -6.63 16.29
N TYR A 4 14.26 -7.21 16.67
CA TYR A 4 15.51 -6.49 16.87
C TYR A 4 16.07 -5.84 15.59
N TYR A 5 15.90 -6.45 14.42
CA TYR A 5 16.42 -5.89 13.17
C TYR A 5 15.56 -4.76 12.61
N CYS A 6 14.23 -4.80 12.82
CA CYS A 6 13.34 -3.70 12.48
C CYS A 6 13.59 -2.48 13.40
N LEU A 7 14.00 -2.71 14.65
CA LEU A 7 14.45 -1.65 15.56
C LEU A 7 15.82 -1.07 15.20
N ILE A 8 16.76 -1.89 14.72
CA ILE A 8 18.10 -1.42 14.32
C ILE A 8 18.03 -0.55 13.05
N LEU A 9 17.15 -0.88 12.08
CA LEU A 9 16.85 -0.01 10.95
C LEU A 9 16.07 1.26 11.38
N LYS A 10 15.10 1.15 12.30
CA LYS A 10 14.42 2.31 12.90
C LYS A 10 15.39 3.27 13.60
N ARG A 11 16.35 2.77 14.38
CA ARG A 11 17.17 3.61 15.28
C ARG A 11 18.18 4.50 14.56
N LYS A 12 18.61 4.15 13.34
CA LYS A 12 19.55 4.96 12.54
C LYS A 12 18.93 5.73 11.38
N LEU A 13 17.77 5.34 10.84
CA LEU A 13 17.07 6.13 9.82
C LEU A 13 16.21 7.27 10.41
N ILE A 14 15.75 7.14 11.67
CA ILE A 14 14.99 8.19 12.38
C ILE A 14 15.85 9.39 12.81
N GLN A 15 17.18 9.30 12.73
CA GLN A 15 18.05 10.47 12.98
C GLN A 15 18.11 11.47 11.81
N ALA A 16 17.55 11.12 10.64
CA ALA A 16 17.22 12.11 9.60
C ALA A 16 15.82 12.68 9.89
N ARG A 17 15.78 13.78 10.65
CA ARG A 17 14.57 14.50 11.08
C ARG A 17 13.55 14.72 9.95
N PRO A 18 12.27 14.43 10.21
CA PRO A 18 11.17 15.25 9.70
C PRO A 18 10.59 16.09 10.84
N PHE A 19 10.54 17.37 10.56
CA PHE A 19 9.76 18.39 11.24
C PHE A 19 8.28 18.02 11.19
N CYS A 20 7.61 17.85 12.34
CA CYS A 20 6.16 18.02 12.44
C CYS A 20 5.76 18.17 13.91
N LEU A 21 5.99 19.37 14.40
CA LEU A 21 5.35 19.91 15.59
C LEU A 21 3.98 20.43 15.15
N VAL A 22 2.90 19.65 15.33
CA VAL A 22 1.52 20.13 15.61
C VAL A 22 0.55 18.95 15.61
N ALA A 23 0.28 18.36 16.78
CA ALA A 23 -1.00 17.66 17.03
C ALA A 23 -1.18 17.31 18.53
N GLU A 24 -0.91 18.25 19.45
CA GLU A 24 -1.28 18.05 20.86
C GLU A 24 -1.70 19.39 21.46
N LEU A 25 -2.95 19.80 21.27
CA LEU A 25 -3.67 20.73 22.15
C LEU A 25 -5.15 20.80 21.71
N ALA A 26 -5.95 19.76 22.00
CA ALA A 26 -7.42 19.89 22.02
C ALA A 26 -8.06 18.72 22.79
N ALA A 27 -7.71 18.57 24.07
CA ALA A 27 -8.44 17.71 24.99
C ALA A 27 -8.58 18.41 26.36
N ARG A 28 -9.68 19.14 26.54
CA ARG A 28 -10.33 19.44 27.84
C ARG A 28 -11.78 19.89 27.59
N GLN A 29 -12.69 19.23 28.31
CA GLN A 29 -14.17 19.20 28.28
C GLN A 29 -14.82 20.51 28.83
N HIS A 30 -16.11 20.89 28.76
CA HIS A 30 -17.41 20.30 28.33
C HIS A 30 -18.53 21.40 28.26
N GLN A 31 -19.69 21.06 27.62
CA GLN A 31 -21.10 21.55 27.83
C GLN A 31 -21.52 22.98 27.38
N THR A 32 -22.70 23.30 26.81
CA THR A 32 -24.01 22.66 26.50
C THR A 32 -24.70 23.45 25.35
N ALA A 33 -25.29 22.79 24.35
CA ALA A 33 -26.48 23.17 23.56
C ALA A 33 -26.53 22.31 22.27
N SER A 34 -27.72 21.87 21.85
CA SER A 34 -27.92 21.02 20.66
C SER A 34 -27.19 21.57 19.43
N PRO A 35 -26.32 20.80 18.76
CA PRO A 35 -25.65 21.33 17.59
C PRO A 35 -26.60 21.28 16.38
N PRO A 36 -26.59 22.29 15.49
CA PRO A 36 -27.13 22.12 14.15
C PRO A 36 -26.41 20.94 13.50
N ASN A 37 -27.04 20.27 12.52
CA ASN A 37 -26.40 19.23 11.71
C ASN A 37 -25.12 19.80 11.03
N VAL A 38 -23.99 19.77 11.75
CA VAL A 38 -22.68 20.04 11.21
C VAL A 38 -22.35 18.81 10.39
N THR A 39 -22.77 18.84 9.13
CA THR A 39 -22.24 17.96 8.11
C THR A 39 -20.76 18.29 8.00
N VAL A 40 -19.94 17.57 8.76
CA VAL A 40 -18.49 17.55 8.57
C VAL A 40 -18.28 17.09 7.15
N ARG A 41 -17.99 18.03 6.24
CA ARG A 41 -17.57 17.70 4.88
C ARG A 41 -16.18 17.09 4.99
N LEU A 42 -16.16 15.77 5.12
CA LEU A 42 -14.94 14.99 5.03
C LEU A 42 -14.26 15.32 3.69
N PRO A 43 -12.92 15.43 3.64
CA PRO A 43 -12.21 15.53 2.38
C PRO A 43 -12.68 14.45 1.42
N THR A 44 -12.99 14.81 0.19
CA THR A 44 -13.41 13.86 -0.84
C THR A 44 -12.34 12.77 -0.97
N VAL A 45 -12.73 11.52 -0.72
CA VAL A 45 -11.81 10.38 -0.84
C VAL A 45 -11.36 10.29 -2.29
N ASN A 46 -10.07 10.51 -2.54
CA ASN A 46 -9.50 10.37 -3.88
C ASN A 46 -9.07 8.91 -4.08
N ILE A 47 -9.60 8.28 -5.13
CA ILE A 47 -9.18 6.94 -5.55
C ILE A 47 -8.01 7.13 -6.51
N ASN A 48 -6.86 6.53 -6.18
CA ASN A 48 -5.71 6.56 -7.06
C ASN A 48 -5.97 5.71 -8.32
N THR A 49 -5.46 6.17 -9.46
CA THR A 49 -5.49 5.43 -10.72
C THR A 49 -4.75 4.11 -10.58
N PHE A 50 -5.36 3.04 -11.08
CA PHE A 50 -4.78 1.71 -11.13
C PHE A 50 -4.16 1.43 -12.51
N TYR A 51 -2.84 1.21 -12.51
CA TYR A 51 -2.06 1.01 -13.74
C TYR A 51 -1.91 -0.47 -14.15
N GLY A 52 -2.36 -1.40 -13.29
CA GLY A 52 -2.26 -2.84 -13.53
C GLY A 52 -1.13 -3.56 -12.80
N GLU A 53 -0.58 -2.96 -11.74
CA GLU A 53 0.40 -3.62 -10.86
C GLU A 53 -0.32 -4.48 -9.82
N ILE A 54 -0.05 -5.79 -9.81
CA ILE A 54 -0.86 -6.75 -9.06
C ILE A 54 -0.80 -6.50 -7.55
N GLU A 55 0.35 -6.04 -7.04
CA GLU A 55 0.54 -5.65 -5.65
C GLU A 55 -0.38 -4.51 -5.16
N GLU A 56 -0.84 -3.65 -6.06
CA GLU A 56 -1.66 -2.48 -5.72
C GLU A 56 -3.15 -2.77 -5.87
N PHE A 57 -3.49 -3.89 -6.52
CA PHE A 57 -4.87 -4.21 -6.85
C PHE A 57 -5.75 -4.34 -5.61
N HIS A 58 -5.25 -4.96 -4.54
CA HIS A 58 -6.03 -5.13 -3.32
C HIS A 58 -6.47 -3.80 -2.71
N SER A 59 -5.51 -2.88 -2.51
CA SER A 59 -5.78 -1.55 -1.95
C SER A 59 -6.63 -0.68 -2.88
N PHE A 60 -6.41 -0.78 -4.19
CA PHE A 60 -7.25 -0.10 -5.18
C PHE A 60 -8.71 -0.62 -5.12
N TRP A 61 -8.87 -1.94 -5.15
CA TRP A 61 -10.19 -2.57 -5.20
C TRP A 61 -11.01 -2.27 -3.95
N GLU A 62 -10.40 -2.34 -2.76
CA GLU A 62 -11.07 -2.00 -1.50
C GLU A 62 -11.58 -0.55 -1.49
N ARG A 63 -10.76 0.40 -1.95
CA ARG A 63 -11.17 1.81 -2.05
C ARG A 63 -12.29 2.01 -3.06
N PHE A 64 -12.15 1.44 -4.26
CA PHE A 64 -13.18 1.51 -5.29
C PHE A 64 -14.51 0.92 -4.79
N GLU A 65 -14.45 -0.25 -4.14
CA GLU A 65 -15.64 -0.94 -3.66
C GLU A 65 -16.35 -0.12 -2.57
N ASN A 66 -15.60 0.45 -1.62
CA ASN A 66 -16.17 1.21 -0.52
C ASN A 66 -16.69 2.59 -0.94
N CYS A 67 -16.05 3.25 -1.90
CA CYS A 67 -16.43 4.61 -2.31
C CYS A 67 -17.46 4.63 -3.46
N ILE A 68 -17.43 3.64 -4.35
CA ILE A 68 -18.21 3.64 -5.60
C ILE A 68 -19.14 2.42 -5.69
N ASP A 69 -18.62 1.19 -5.56
CA ASP A 69 -19.42 -0.02 -5.83
C ASP A 69 -20.57 -0.19 -4.81
N LYS A 70 -20.30 0.05 -3.52
CA LYS A 70 -21.28 0.00 -2.42
C LYS A 70 -22.17 1.24 -2.32
N ASN A 71 -21.91 2.29 -3.11
CA ASN A 71 -22.73 3.49 -3.08
C ASN A 71 -24.06 3.25 -3.81
N GLU A 72 -25.17 3.23 -3.09
CA GLU A 72 -26.52 3.00 -3.63
C GLU A 72 -27.07 4.20 -4.42
N SER A 73 -26.50 5.39 -4.24
CA SER A 73 -26.92 6.60 -4.97
C SER A 73 -26.45 6.65 -6.43
N LEU A 74 -25.52 5.78 -6.82
CA LEU A 74 -24.96 5.71 -8.17
C LEU A 74 -25.61 4.59 -8.98
N SER A 75 -25.97 4.88 -10.22
CA SER A 75 -26.44 3.84 -11.15
C SER A 75 -25.31 2.89 -11.53
N GLN A 76 -25.63 1.67 -12.00
CA GLN A 76 -24.60 0.73 -12.46
C GLN A 76 -23.79 1.30 -13.63
N ASN A 77 -24.42 2.07 -14.52
CA ASN A 77 -23.73 2.72 -15.63
C ASN A 77 -22.73 3.77 -15.13
N ASP A 78 -23.11 4.59 -14.15
CA ASP A 78 -22.21 5.59 -13.56
C ASP A 78 -21.03 4.93 -12.85
N LYS A 79 -21.29 3.85 -12.08
CA LYS A 79 -20.24 3.03 -11.46
C LYS A 79 -19.26 2.48 -12.50
N HIS A 80 -19.76 2.07 -13.67
CA HIS A 80 -18.92 1.58 -14.75
C HIS A 80 -18.06 2.71 -15.35
N VAL A 81 -18.63 3.89 -15.57
CA VAL A 81 -17.89 5.09 -16.02
C VAL A 81 -16.78 5.43 -15.02
N PHE A 82 -17.10 5.46 -13.72
CA PHE A 82 -16.10 5.71 -12.68
C PHE A 82 -15.00 4.65 -12.66
N LEU A 83 -15.37 3.36 -12.68
CA LEU A 83 -14.39 2.28 -12.74
C LEU A 83 -13.42 2.49 -13.90
N ARG A 84 -13.93 2.74 -15.10
CA ARG A 84 -13.11 2.96 -16.30
C ARG A 84 -12.24 4.21 -16.20
N GLY A 85 -12.70 5.26 -15.52
CA GLY A 85 -11.94 6.49 -15.28
C GLY A 85 -10.74 6.30 -14.35
N TYR A 86 -10.77 5.31 -13.45
CA TYR A 86 -9.67 4.99 -12.54
C TYR A 86 -8.71 3.92 -13.07
N LEU A 87 -8.88 3.43 -14.30
CA LEU A 87 -7.96 2.46 -14.91
C LEU A 87 -7.06 3.16 -15.92
N ASP A 88 -5.78 2.78 -15.91
CA ASP A 88 -4.82 3.23 -16.91
C ASP A 88 -3.86 2.10 -17.32
N ALA A 89 -3.03 2.37 -18.33
CA ALA A 89 -2.00 1.47 -18.85
C ALA A 89 -2.49 0.03 -19.09
N LYS A 90 -1.93 -0.95 -18.35
CA LYS A 90 -2.23 -2.37 -18.54
C LYS A 90 -3.65 -2.70 -18.12
N ALA A 91 -4.13 -2.08 -17.04
CA ALA A 91 -5.47 -2.33 -16.51
C ALA A 91 -6.55 -1.79 -17.44
N LYS A 92 -6.34 -0.59 -18.02
CA LYS A 92 -7.26 -0.02 -19.01
C LYS A 92 -7.31 -0.88 -20.27
N ARG A 93 -6.15 -1.26 -20.81
CA ARG A 93 -6.04 -2.10 -22.01
C ARG A 93 -6.77 -3.44 -21.86
N LEU A 94 -6.81 -4.02 -20.65
CA LEU A 94 -7.49 -5.29 -20.38
C LEU A 94 -8.99 -5.25 -20.69
N VAL A 95 -9.63 -4.09 -20.47
CA VAL A 95 -11.09 -3.93 -20.56
C VAL A 95 -11.51 -2.92 -21.64
N ASP A 96 -10.58 -2.46 -22.47
CA ASP A 96 -10.83 -1.44 -23.49
C ASP A 96 -11.78 -1.87 -24.61
N GLY A 97 -11.88 -3.17 -24.88
CA GLY A 97 -12.83 -3.71 -25.86
C GLY A 97 -14.28 -3.83 -25.35
N ILE A 98 -14.54 -3.51 -24.09
CA ILE A 98 -15.86 -3.66 -23.46
C ILE A 98 -16.57 -2.31 -23.48
N SER A 99 -17.79 -2.28 -24.03
CA SER A 99 -18.64 -1.09 -24.02
C SER A 99 -18.98 -0.67 -22.59
N ILE A 100 -19.07 0.63 -22.33
CA ILE A 100 -19.43 1.14 -21.00
C ILE A 100 -20.96 1.19 -20.91
N THR A 101 -21.56 0.12 -20.38
CA THR A 101 -23.01 0.02 -20.12
C THR A 101 -23.28 -0.64 -18.76
N ALA A 102 -24.51 -0.54 -18.25
CA ALA A 102 -24.92 -1.20 -17.01
C ALA A 102 -24.72 -2.73 -17.07
N ASP A 103 -25.15 -3.37 -18.15
CA ASP A 103 -25.10 -4.84 -18.31
C ASP A 103 -23.66 -5.37 -18.30
N THR A 104 -22.74 -4.62 -18.89
CA THR A 104 -21.32 -4.98 -18.97
C THR A 104 -20.53 -4.70 -17.70
N PHE A 105 -21.08 -3.96 -16.73
CA PHE A 105 -20.33 -3.55 -15.53
C PHE A 105 -19.84 -4.75 -14.73
N THR A 106 -20.73 -5.72 -14.48
CA THR A 106 -20.41 -6.95 -13.75
C THR A 106 -19.30 -7.75 -14.45
N MET A 107 -19.39 -7.89 -15.77
CA MET A 107 -18.36 -8.56 -16.59
C MET A 107 -17.00 -7.86 -16.48
N THR A 108 -16.96 -6.52 -16.56
CA THR A 108 -15.73 -5.75 -16.39
C THR A 108 -15.09 -6.00 -15.01
N LYS A 109 -15.89 -6.03 -13.94
CA LYS A 109 -15.40 -6.32 -12.58
C LYS A 109 -14.79 -7.72 -12.49
N GLU A 110 -15.48 -8.71 -13.05
CA GLU A 110 -15.02 -10.11 -13.04
C GLU A 110 -13.69 -10.28 -13.79
N ILE A 111 -13.52 -9.64 -14.94
CA ILE A 111 -12.28 -9.67 -15.71
C ILE A 111 -11.11 -9.08 -14.91
N LEU A 112 -11.32 -7.93 -14.26
CA LEU A 112 -10.30 -7.29 -13.41
C LEU A 112 -9.94 -8.17 -12.21
N LYS A 113 -10.94 -8.69 -11.49
CA LYS A 113 -10.72 -9.59 -10.35
C LYS A 113 -10.04 -10.90 -10.76
N SER A 114 -10.40 -11.46 -11.91
CA SER A 114 -9.77 -12.67 -12.44
C SER A 114 -8.29 -12.43 -12.77
N LYS A 115 -7.97 -11.29 -13.38
CA LYS A 115 -6.59 -10.95 -13.76
C LYS A 115 -5.71 -10.58 -12.57
N TYR A 116 -6.22 -9.77 -11.64
CA TYR A 116 -5.42 -9.12 -10.61
C TYR A 116 -5.80 -9.48 -9.17
N GLY A 117 -6.99 -10.04 -8.94
CA GLY A 117 -7.54 -10.32 -7.61
C GLY A 117 -7.12 -11.64 -6.98
N ASN A 118 -6.23 -12.41 -7.63
CA ASN A 118 -5.72 -13.64 -7.04
C ASN A 118 -4.77 -13.31 -5.88
N LYS A 119 -5.24 -13.56 -4.66
CA LYS A 119 -4.52 -13.27 -3.41
C LYS A 119 -3.14 -13.92 -3.36
N ASP A 120 -3.02 -15.17 -3.77
CA ASP A 120 -1.74 -15.90 -3.74
C ASP A 120 -0.72 -15.25 -4.68
N LYS A 121 -1.15 -14.78 -5.85
CA LYS A 121 -0.27 -14.04 -6.77
C LYS A 121 0.15 -12.68 -6.22
N ILE A 122 -0.73 -11.99 -5.48
CA ILE A 122 -0.39 -10.73 -4.80
C ILE A 122 0.66 -10.98 -3.71
N ILE A 123 0.45 -12.01 -2.89
CA ILE A 123 1.41 -12.46 -1.87
C ILE A 123 2.75 -12.78 -2.53
N GLN A 124 2.73 -13.59 -3.59
CA GLN A 124 3.94 -13.97 -4.31
C GLN A 124 4.66 -12.76 -4.88
N ALA A 125 3.96 -11.78 -5.46
CA ALA A 125 4.60 -10.57 -5.97
C ALA A 125 5.33 -9.77 -4.87
N HIS A 126 4.77 -9.68 -3.67
CA HIS A 126 5.45 -9.05 -2.53
C HIS A 126 6.66 -9.86 -2.06
N LEU A 127 6.56 -11.19 -2.04
CA LEU A 127 7.67 -12.07 -1.67
C LEU A 127 8.79 -12.03 -2.72
N ASP A 128 8.47 -12.07 -4.01
CA ASP A 128 9.42 -11.96 -5.12
C ASP A 128 10.21 -10.66 -5.04
N TYR A 129 9.55 -9.54 -4.71
CA TYR A 129 10.22 -8.27 -4.50
C TYR A 129 11.24 -8.34 -3.35
N LEU A 130 10.83 -8.89 -2.19
CA LEU A 130 11.69 -9.04 -1.02
C LEU A 130 12.81 -10.07 -1.24
N GLU A 131 12.58 -11.05 -2.12
CA GLU A 131 13.52 -12.09 -2.45
C GLU A 131 14.62 -11.61 -3.41
N ASN A 132 14.24 -10.76 -4.37
CA ASN A 132 15.09 -10.29 -5.46
C ASN A 132 15.59 -8.86 -5.25
N LEU A 133 15.74 -8.44 -4.00
CA LEU A 133 16.35 -7.14 -3.67
C LEU A 133 17.77 -7.07 -4.24
N THR A 134 18.07 -5.98 -4.93
CA THR A 134 19.39 -5.76 -5.51
C THR A 134 20.31 -5.03 -4.52
N PRO A 135 21.62 -5.33 -4.51
CA PRO A 135 22.56 -4.59 -3.69
C PRO A 135 22.57 -3.10 -4.03
N ILE A 136 22.38 -2.25 -3.03
CA ILE A 136 22.39 -0.81 -3.24
C ILE A 136 23.82 -0.37 -3.50
N LYS A 137 24.01 0.37 -4.61
CA LYS A 137 25.30 0.96 -4.98
C LYS A 137 25.52 2.33 -4.33
N ASP A 138 24.44 3.09 -4.15
CA ASP A 138 24.45 4.38 -3.48
C ASP A 138 24.22 4.21 -1.96
N LEU A 139 25.20 4.58 -1.16
CA LEU A 139 25.13 4.50 0.29
C LEU A 139 24.58 5.78 0.94
N SER A 140 23.97 6.67 0.14
CA SER A 140 23.32 7.86 0.66
C SER A 140 22.21 7.49 1.67
N PRO A 141 22.04 8.27 2.75
CA PRO A 141 20.96 8.04 3.71
C PRO A 141 19.57 7.96 3.06
N SER A 142 19.35 8.71 1.97
CA SER A 142 18.13 8.68 1.16
C SER A 142 17.90 7.31 0.52
N ALA A 143 18.90 6.74 -0.17
CA ALA A 143 18.76 5.44 -0.84
C ALA A 143 18.52 4.31 0.17
N LEU A 144 19.19 4.36 1.33
CA LEU A 144 18.96 3.39 2.41
C LEU A 144 17.55 3.52 3.00
N ASN A 145 17.05 4.75 3.15
CA ASN A 145 15.70 4.99 3.65
C ASN A 145 14.63 4.51 2.66
N GLU A 146 14.83 4.74 1.37
CA GLU A 146 13.91 4.25 0.32
C GLU A 146 13.82 2.73 0.33
N LEU A 147 14.94 2.01 0.38
CA LEU A 147 14.92 0.54 0.51
C LEU A 147 14.16 0.09 1.76
N TYR A 148 14.41 0.74 2.90
CA TYR A 148 13.68 0.43 4.14
C TYR A 148 12.18 0.65 3.99
N MET A 149 11.77 1.80 3.45
CA MET A 149 10.36 2.14 3.22
C MET A 149 9.71 1.13 2.28
N ASP A 150 10.40 0.74 1.22
CA ASP A 150 9.95 -0.27 0.27
C ASP A 150 9.81 -1.65 0.92
N CYS A 151 10.82 -2.14 1.64
CA CYS A 151 10.71 -3.42 2.33
C CYS A 151 9.58 -3.41 3.36
N ASN A 152 9.46 -2.33 4.13
CA ASN A 152 8.45 -2.19 5.16
C ASN A 152 7.03 -2.14 4.57
N ARG A 153 6.79 -1.41 3.46
CA ARG A 153 5.45 -1.39 2.82
C ARG A 153 5.04 -2.78 2.34
N ARG A 154 5.98 -3.58 1.82
CA ARG A 154 5.71 -4.94 1.34
C ARG A 154 5.38 -5.88 2.49
N LEU A 155 6.12 -5.78 3.60
CA LEU A 155 5.82 -6.53 4.83
C LEU A 155 4.45 -6.15 5.41
N GLN A 156 4.12 -4.86 5.46
CA GLN A 156 2.80 -4.41 5.91
C GLN A 156 1.66 -4.93 5.01
N ALA A 157 1.86 -4.94 3.69
CA ALA A 157 0.88 -5.49 2.76
C ALA A 157 0.67 -7.00 2.97
N LEU A 158 1.74 -7.76 3.20
CA LEU A 158 1.64 -9.18 3.57
C LEU A 158 0.84 -9.39 4.87
N ASP A 159 1.11 -8.59 5.91
CA ASP A 159 0.39 -8.64 7.18
C ASP A 159 -1.11 -8.35 7.00
N ALA A 160 -1.45 -7.33 6.20
CA ALA A 160 -2.84 -6.99 5.86
C ALA A 160 -3.54 -8.10 5.06
N LEU A 161 -2.79 -8.85 4.24
CA LEU A 161 -3.28 -10.04 3.55
C LEU A 161 -3.41 -11.26 4.48
N GLY A 162 -3.05 -11.15 5.76
CA GLY A 162 -3.15 -12.22 6.75
C GLY A 162 -1.95 -13.17 6.77
N GLU A 163 -0.87 -12.82 6.08
CA GLU A 163 0.38 -13.58 6.13
C GLU A 163 1.14 -13.32 7.42
N LYS A 164 1.62 -14.39 8.07
CA LYS A 164 2.41 -14.28 9.31
C LYS A 164 3.82 -13.81 8.99
N THR A 165 3.98 -12.50 8.82
CA THR A 165 5.24 -11.83 8.45
C THR A 165 6.43 -12.20 9.34
N GLN A 166 6.15 -12.49 10.62
CA GLN A 166 7.14 -12.96 11.61
C GLN A 166 7.87 -14.24 11.18
N SER A 167 7.23 -15.09 10.38
CA SER A 167 7.79 -16.35 9.88
C SER A 167 8.87 -16.12 8.84
N TYR A 168 8.79 -15.02 8.09
CA TYR A 168 9.73 -14.71 7.01
C TYR A 168 11.03 -14.07 7.51
N GLY A 169 11.08 -13.59 8.75
CA GLY A 169 12.25 -12.88 9.29
C GLY A 169 13.56 -13.67 9.21
N ARG A 170 13.52 -15.00 9.39
CA ARG A 170 14.72 -15.85 9.29
C ARG A 170 15.22 -16.01 7.85
N ILE A 171 14.32 -15.91 6.86
CA ILE A 171 14.63 -16.11 5.44
C ILE A 171 15.01 -14.76 4.80
N LEU A 172 14.27 -13.71 5.14
CA LEU A 172 14.45 -12.38 4.56
C LEU A 172 15.61 -11.60 5.19
N ALA A 173 15.89 -11.75 6.49
CA ALA A 173 16.96 -10.98 7.13
C ALA A 173 18.34 -11.21 6.48
N PRO A 174 18.79 -12.45 6.19
CA PRO A 174 20.04 -12.66 5.47
C PRO A 174 20.04 -12.08 4.05
N LYS A 175 18.90 -12.08 3.36
CA LYS A 175 18.78 -11.51 2.00
C LYS A 175 18.87 -9.99 2.04
N ILE A 176 18.11 -9.35 2.92
CA ILE A 176 18.15 -7.91 3.18
C ILE A 176 19.55 -7.48 3.64
N LEU A 177 20.24 -8.23 4.50
CA LEU A 177 21.61 -7.88 4.90
C LEU A 177 22.61 -7.93 3.73
N ARG A 178 22.39 -8.81 2.75
CA ARG A 178 23.23 -8.89 1.54
C ARG A 178 22.97 -7.76 0.55
N THR A 179 21.88 -7.00 0.69
CA THR A 179 21.64 -5.83 -0.15
C THR A 179 22.47 -4.62 0.29
N PHE A 180 22.98 -4.64 1.53
CA PHE A 180 23.89 -3.62 2.03
C PHE A 180 25.34 -4.00 1.71
N PRO A 181 26.15 -3.06 1.22
CA PRO A 181 27.59 -3.26 1.08
C PRO A 181 28.25 -3.69 2.39
N HIS A 182 29.32 -4.48 2.27
CA HIS A 182 30.04 -5.08 3.40
C HIS A 182 30.53 -4.04 4.43
N GLU A 183 30.78 -2.81 4.00
CA GLU A 183 31.21 -1.70 4.86
C GLU A 183 30.16 -1.30 5.89
N ILE A 184 28.88 -1.30 5.50
CA ILE A 184 27.77 -1.03 6.43
C ILE A 184 27.58 -2.21 7.37
N CYS A 185 27.54 -3.45 6.84
CA CYS A 185 27.36 -4.64 7.67
C CYS A 185 28.44 -4.80 8.74
N ARG A 186 29.70 -4.47 8.44
CA ARG A 186 30.82 -4.54 9.38
C ARG A 186 30.63 -3.61 10.60
N ASN A 187 30.05 -2.44 10.40
CA ASN A 187 29.80 -1.46 11.46
C ASN A 187 28.55 -1.75 12.31
N TRP A 188 27.73 -2.75 11.91
CA TRP A 188 26.43 -3.03 12.53
C TRP A 188 26.36 -4.41 13.20
N VAL A 189 27.26 -5.34 12.85
CA VAL A 189 27.32 -6.70 13.40
C VAL A 189 28.23 -6.80 14.64
N VAL A 190 29.06 -5.78 14.92
CA VAL A 190 30.10 -5.80 15.97
C VAL A 190 29.80 -4.82 17.12
N THR A 191 28.54 -4.67 17.53
CA THR A 191 28.19 -3.88 18.73
C THR A 191 27.05 -4.54 19.48
#